data_AF-A0A367IJL4-F1
#
_entry.id   AF-A0A367IJL4-F1
#
_cell.length_a   1.000
_cell.length_b   1.000
_cell.length_c   1.000
_cell.angle_alpha   90.00
_cell.angle_beta   90.00
_cell.angle_gamma   90.00
#
_symmetry.space_group_name_H-M   'P 1'
#
loop_
_entity.id
_entity.type
_entity.pdbx_description
1 polymer ?
#
loop_
_entity_poly.entity_id
_entity_poly.type
_entity_poly.pdbx_seq_one_letter_code
_entity_poly.pdbx_strand_id
1 'polypeptide(L)'
;YEATHLAIIDFLKMWEGCSVGPENPVYDIEGILVTREVYATRIADDIKAIWDTIQGKSNVSNENDNWEEQENLELLENIQAYIKQKYQEYATLIEEIERLEQERDNTCEEFARCVSVWAHYKFEKPEHNPQSVTIYTAVKQLHLKLLVPGYSNY
;
A
#
# COMPACT_ATOMS: atom_id res chain seq x y z
N TYR A 1 4.79 4.41 24.42
CA TYR A 1 5.80 3.44 23.96
C TYR A 1 5.21 2.51 22.92
N GLU A 2 4.22 1.68 23.26
CA GLU A 2 3.57 0.77 22.29
C GLU A 2 2.94 1.50 21.09
N ALA A 3 2.17 2.58 21.32
CA ALA A 3 1.60 3.39 20.25
C ALA A 3 2.67 4.04 19.34
N THR A 4 3.80 4.46 19.91
CA THR A 4 4.94 5.03 19.17
C THR A 4 5.58 3.97 18.28
N HIS A 5 5.81 2.78 18.82
CA HIS A 5 6.37 1.65 18.07
C HIS A 5 5.46 1.25 16.90
N LEU A 6 4.15 1.13 17.13
CA LEU A 6 3.18 0.83 16.08
C LEU A 6 3.18 1.89 14.98
N ALA A 7 3.18 3.18 15.34
CA ALA A 7 3.23 4.26 14.36
C ALA A 7 4.50 4.22 13.49
N ILE A 8 5.65 3.87 14.06
CA ILE A 8 6.89 3.71 13.30
C ILE A 8 6.79 2.52 12.35
N ILE A 9 6.26 1.38 12.80
CA ILE A 9 6.07 0.20 11.95
C ILE A 9 5.17 0.50 10.76
N ASP A 10 4.05 1.21 10.98
CA ASP A 10 3.10 1.54 9.93
C ASP A 10 3.73 2.49 8.90
N PHE A 11 4.49 3.48 9.36
CA PHE A 11 5.27 4.35 8.49
C PHE A 11 6.27 3.58 7.64
N LEU A 12 7.04 2.66 8.24
CA LEU A 12 8.06 1.89 7.52
C LEU A 12 7.43 0.99 6.45
N LYS A 13 6.31 0.33 6.75
CA LYS A 13 5.56 -0.47 5.76
C LYS A 13 5.08 0.38 4.58
N MET A 14 4.54 1.56 4.87
CA MET A 14 4.13 2.51 3.82
C MET A 14 5.32 2.92 2.95
N TRP A 15 6.47 3.23 3.56
CA TRP A 15 7.66 3.67 2.84
C TRP A 15 8.28 2.58 1.97
N GLU A 16 8.36 1.34 2.47
CA GLU A 16 8.84 0.18 1.71
C GLU A 16 7.95 -0.14 0.50
N GLY A 17 6.66 0.20 0.55
CA GLY A 17 5.75 0.08 -0.59
C GLY A 17 5.93 1.16 -1.67
N CYS A 18 6.74 2.19 -1.41
CA CYS A 18 6.94 3.31 -2.33
C CYS A 18 8.17 3.10 -3.24
N SER A 19 8.18 3.72 -4.42
CA SER A 19 9.31 3.68 -5.36
C SER A 19 10.59 4.36 -4.86
N VAL A 20 10.46 5.17 -3.82
CA VAL A 20 11.58 5.82 -3.11
C VAL A 20 11.93 5.10 -1.80
N GLY A 21 11.29 3.97 -1.53
CA GLY A 21 11.59 3.07 -0.43
C GLY A 21 12.88 2.27 -0.67
N PRO A 22 13.42 1.63 0.38
CA PRO A 22 14.57 0.75 0.23
C PRO A 22 14.21 -0.49 -0.61
N GLU A 23 15.03 -0.81 -1.62
CA GLU A 23 14.85 -1.99 -2.48
C GLU A 23 14.89 -3.31 -1.69
N ASN A 24 15.66 -3.34 -0.59
CA ASN A 24 15.69 -4.42 0.38
C ASN A 24 15.38 -3.82 1.76
N PRO A 25 14.29 -4.21 2.44
CA PRO A 25 13.87 -3.64 3.73
C PRO A 25 14.75 -4.17 4.88
N VAL A 26 16.04 -3.85 4.80
CA VAL A 26 17.04 -4.02 5.86
C VAL A 26 17.54 -2.63 6.22
N TYR A 27 17.59 -2.35 7.51
CA TYR A 27 17.90 -1.02 8.02
C TYR A 27 19.27 -1.03 8.67
N ASP A 28 20.07 0.01 8.44
CA ASP A 28 21.39 0.15 9.05
C ASP A 28 21.28 0.89 10.39
N ILE A 29 21.76 0.25 11.46
CA ILE A 29 22.03 0.89 12.74
C ILE A 29 23.51 0.70 13.05
N GLU A 30 24.27 1.79 13.02
CA GLU A 30 25.69 1.82 13.41
C GLU A 30 26.57 0.79 12.65
N GLY A 31 26.24 0.51 11.39
CA GLY A 31 26.91 -0.48 10.53
C GLY A 31 26.36 -1.89 10.66
N ILE A 32 25.28 -2.11 11.41
CA ILE A 32 24.61 -3.41 11.58
C ILE A 32 23.27 -3.38 10.84
N LEU A 33 23.09 -4.31 9.91
CA LEU A 33 21.83 -4.51 9.21
C LEU A 33 20.83 -5.22 10.12
N VAL A 34 19.67 -4.62 10.32
CA VAL A 34 18.61 -5.13 11.19
C VAL A 34 17.26 -5.21 10.46
N THR A 35 16.31 -5.94 11.05
CA THR A 35 14.94 -6.01 10.54
C THR A 35 14.15 -4.75 10.91
N ARG A 36 13.01 -4.56 10.24
CA ARG A 36 12.07 -3.46 10.52
C ARG A 36 11.67 -3.37 11.98
N GLU A 37 11.39 -4.49 12.63
CA GLU A 37 10.92 -4.56 14.02
C GLU A 37 12.01 -4.09 14.98
N VAL A 38 13.25 -4.51 14.73
CA VAL A 38 14.42 -4.09 15.54
C VAL A 38 14.69 -2.60 15.32
N TYR A 39 14.61 -2.14 14.07
CA TYR A 39 14.77 -0.72 13.74
C TYR A 39 13.70 0.17 14.38
N ALA A 40 12.43 -0.24 14.32
CA ALA A 40 11.32 0.48 14.94
C ALA A 40 11.45 0.53 16.47
N THR A 41 11.88 -0.57 17.10
CA THR A 41 12.15 -0.62 18.55
C THR A 41 13.24 0.38 18.93
N ARG A 42 14.35 0.41 18.18
CA ARG A 42 15.46 1.35 18.44
C ARG A 42 15.01 2.80 18.35
N ILE A 43 14.28 3.17 17.30
CA ILE A 43 13.75 4.53 17.14
C ILE A 43 12.78 4.88 18.28
N ALA A 44 11.90 3.95 18.67
CA ALA A 44 10.97 4.18 19.78
C ALA A 44 11.70 4.41 21.11
N ASP A 45 12.81 3.69 21.34
CA ASP A 45 13.67 3.87 22.51
C ASP A 45 14.38 5.24 22.49
N ASP A 46 14.90 5.65 21.33
CA ASP A 46 15.56 6.95 21.19
C ASP A 46 14.59 8.12 21.38
N ILE A 47 13.38 8.03 20.82
CA ILE A 47 12.31 9.02 21.04
C ILE A 47 11.95 9.11 22.52
N LYS A 48 11.85 7.96 23.21
CA LYS A 48 11.57 7.92 24.64
C LYS A 48 12.70 8.57 25.46
N ALA A 49 13.95 8.25 25.15
CA ALA A 49 15.11 8.81 25.84
C ALA A 49 15.20 10.35 25.66
N ILE A 50 14.88 10.85 24.46
CA ILE A 50 14.79 12.28 24.18
C ILE A 50 13.66 12.91 25.00
N TRP A 51 12.48 12.30 25.00
CA TRP A 51 11.33 12.80 25.76
C TRP A 51 11.61 12.89 27.26
N ASP A 52 12.19 11.83 27.85
CA ASP A 52 12.55 11.79 29.27
C ASP A 52 13.59 12.87 29.61
N THR A 53 14.53 13.13 28.69
CA THR A 53 15.53 14.20 28.82
C THR A 53 14.90 15.60 28.77
N ILE A 54 13.91 15.82 27.90
CA ILE A 54 13.20 17.10 27.79
C ILE A 54 12.37 17.37 29.05
N GLN A 55 11.63 16.37 29.53
CA GLN A 55 10.84 16.49 30.75
C GLN A 55 11.73 16.79 31.98
N GLY A 56 12.94 16.21 32.03
CA GLY A 56 13.93 16.46 33.07
C GLY A 56 14.65 17.83 33.00
N LYS A 57 14.57 18.56 31.88
CA LYS A 57 15.28 19.83 31.64
C LYS A 57 14.42 21.09 31.78
N SER A 58 13.22 20.98 32.37
CA SER A 58 12.34 22.13 32.58
C SER A 58 12.96 23.15 33.55
N ASN A 59 13.75 24.10 33.01
CA ASN A 59 13.97 25.49 33.45
C ASN A 59 15.33 26.02 32.94
N VAL A 60 15.43 26.44 31.68
CA VAL A 60 16.25 27.61 31.29
C VAL A 60 15.64 28.21 30.02
N SER A 61 14.90 29.31 30.18
CA SER A 61 14.56 30.22 29.11
C SER A 61 15.75 31.14 28.85
N ASN A 62 16.24 31.20 27.63
CA ASN A 62 17.06 32.31 27.17
C ASN A 62 16.38 32.90 25.93
N GLU A 63 15.65 33.98 26.15
CA GLU A 63 15.23 34.89 25.08
C GLU A 63 16.48 35.57 24.53
N ASN A 64 16.85 35.27 23.28
CA ASN A 64 17.43 36.26 22.35
C ASN A 64 17.54 35.70 20.92
N ASP A 65 17.10 36.54 19.97
CA ASP A 65 17.01 36.40 18.51
C ASP A 65 15.82 35.59 17.95
N ASN A 66 14.63 36.09 18.31
CA ASN A 66 13.28 35.55 18.11
C ASN A 66 12.71 35.59 16.65
N TRP A 67 13.49 35.93 15.62
CA TRP A 67 12.97 36.01 14.24
C TRP A 67 13.28 34.77 13.41
N GLU A 68 14.50 34.24 13.53
CA GLU A 68 14.86 32.95 12.92
C GLU A 68 14.11 31.79 13.59
N GLU A 69 13.91 31.83 14.90
CA GLU A 69 13.07 30.84 15.61
C GLU A 69 11.62 30.89 15.14
N GLN A 70 11.06 32.09 14.94
CA GLN A 70 9.69 32.27 14.46
C GLN A 70 9.52 31.81 13.01
N GLU A 71 10.46 32.13 12.11
CA GLU A 71 10.44 31.64 10.71
C GLU A 71 10.59 30.12 10.65
N ASN A 72 11.45 29.54 11.48
CA ASN A 72 11.59 28.10 11.61
C ASN A 72 10.31 27.43 12.14
N LEU A 73 9.60 28.07 13.09
CA LEU A 73 8.31 27.59 13.57
C LEU A 73 7.25 27.61 12.46
N GLU A 74 7.14 28.71 11.71
CA GLU A 74 6.20 28.81 10.58
C GLU A 74 6.53 27.78 9.48
N LEU A 75 7.81 27.57 9.16
CA LEU A 75 8.23 26.53 8.23
C LEU A 75 7.86 25.13 8.72
N LEU A 76 8.07 24.83 10.01
CA LEU A 76 7.70 23.56 10.61
C LEU A 76 6.19 23.33 10.58
N GLU A 77 5.38 24.34 10.90
CA GLU A 77 3.92 24.26 10.82
C GLU A 77 3.45 23.99 9.39
N ASN A 78 4.04 24.66 8.40
CA ASN A 78 3.75 24.44 6.99
C ASN A 78 4.12 23.03 6.53
N ILE A 79 5.30 22.53 6.93
CA ILE A 79 5.72 21.16 6.64
C ILE A 79 4.78 20.15 7.30
N GLN A 80 4.38 20.37 8.56
CA GLN A 80 3.44 19.50 9.26
C GLN A 80 2.06 19.48 8.59
N ALA A 81 1.56 20.64 8.17
CA ALA A 81 0.31 20.74 7.42
C ALA A 81 0.40 19.98 6.09
N TYR A 82 1.51 20.14 5.37
CA TYR A 82 1.77 19.43 4.13
C TYR A 82 1.85 17.91 4.33
N ILE A 83 2.54 17.43 5.36
CA ILE A 83 2.60 16.01 5.70
C ILE A 83 1.20 15.45 5.97
N LYS A 84 0.38 16.14 6.78
CA LYS A 84 -1.00 15.73 7.06
C LYS A 84 -1.83 15.65 5.78
N GLN A 85 -1.73 16.67 4.94
CA GLN A 85 -2.42 16.71 3.65
C GLN A 85 -1.99 15.54 2.76
N LYS A 86 -0.68 15.28 2.62
CA LYS A 86 -0.17 14.19 1.79
C LYS A 86 -0.55 12.81 2.30
N TYR A 87 -0.57 12.62 3.61
CA TYR A 87 -1.06 11.38 4.19
C TYR A 87 -2.56 11.17 3.93
N GLN A 88 -3.38 12.23 4.03
CA GLN A 88 -4.80 12.15 3.70
C GLN A 88 -5.03 11.81 2.22
N GLU A 89 -4.30 12.47 1.32
CA GLU A 89 -4.34 12.16 -0.12
C GLU A 89 -3.94 10.69 -0.38
N TYR A 90 -2.89 10.21 0.28
CA TYR A 90 -2.46 8.81 0.19
C TYR A 90 -3.55 7.84 0.69
N ALA A 91 -4.14 8.09 1.85
CA ALA A 91 -5.18 7.24 2.42
C ALA A 91 -6.41 7.14 1.49
N THR A 92 -6.85 8.26 0.91
CA THR A 92 -7.94 8.27 -0.07
C THR A 92 -7.60 7.47 -1.34
N LEU A 93 -6.34 7.51 -1.79
CA LEU A 93 -5.91 6.71 -2.94
C LEU A 93 -5.94 5.20 -2.63
N ILE A 94 -5.56 4.79 -1.42
CA ILE A 94 -5.63 3.39 -1.00
C ILE A 94 -7.08 2.90 -1.00
N GLU A 95 -8.01 3.66 -0.43
CA GLU A 95 -9.44 3.31 -0.43
C GLU A 95 -10.00 3.19 -1.86
N GLU A 96 -9.58 4.09 -2.76
CA GLU A 96 -10.00 4.05 -4.16
C GLU A 96 -9.43 2.81 -4.91
N ILE A 97 -8.18 2.43 -4.62
CA ILE A 97 -7.58 1.21 -5.17
C ILE A 97 -8.38 -0.02 -4.71
N GLU A 98 -8.67 -0.15 -3.41
CA GLU A 98 -9.46 -1.25 -2.88
C GLU A 98 -10.85 -1.33 -3.54
N ARG A 99 -11.50 -0.17 -3.74
CA ARG A 99 -12.78 -0.10 -4.46
C ARG A 99 -12.66 -0.57 -5.91
N LEU A 100 -11.62 -0.15 -6.62
CA LEU A 100 -11.36 -0.56 -8.00
C LEU A 100 -11.04 -2.06 -8.11
N GLU A 101 -10.34 -2.62 -7.14
CA GLU A 101 -10.09 -4.07 -7.08
C GLU A 101 -11.39 -4.86 -6.89
N GLN A 102 -12.28 -4.40 -6.00
CA GLN A 102 -13.59 -5.01 -5.83
C GLN A 102 -14.44 -4.90 -7.11
N GLU A 103 -14.42 -3.75 -7.78
CA GLU A 103 -15.15 -3.55 -9.04
C GLU A 103 -14.60 -4.44 -10.17
N ARG A 104 -13.27 -4.60 -10.24
CA ARG A 104 -12.60 -5.54 -11.15
C ARG A 104 -13.11 -6.96 -10.91
N ASP A 105 -13.13 -7.41 -9.66
CA ASP A 105 -13.53 -8.77 -9.32
C ASP A 105 -15.01 -9.01 -9.65
N ASN A 106 -15.90 -8.07 -9.30
CA ASN A 106 -17.31 -8.14 -9.66
C ASN A 106 -17.51 -8.20 -11.19
N THR A 107 -16.76 -7.39 -11.94
CA THR A 107 -16.82 -7.37 -13.41
C THR A 107 -16.30 -8.68 -14.01
N CYS A 108 -15.23 -9.24 -13.43
CA CYS A 108 -14.68 -10.53 -13.82
C CYS A 108 -15.70 -11.66 -13.64
N GLU A 109 -16.37 -11.69 -12.48
CA GLU A 109 -17.43 -12.67 -12.20
C GLU A 109 -18.60 -12.55 -13.18
N GLU A 110 -19.09 -11.32 -13.40
CA GLU A 110 -20.20 -11.09 -14.31
C GLU A 110 -19.85 -11.45 -15.76
N PHE A 111 -18.63 -11.13 -16.20
CA PHE A 111 -18.12 -11.54 -17.51
C PHE A 111 -18.04 -13.07 -17.63
N ALA A 112 -17.46 -13.75 -16.63
CA ALA A 112 -17.34 -15.21 -16.62
C ALA A 112 -18.72 -15.90 -16.64
N ARG A 113 -19.69 -15.34 -15.91
CA ARG A 113 -21.10 -15.79 -15.91
C ARG A 113 -21.71 -15.62 -17.30
N CYS A 114 -21.64 -14.43 -17.88
CA CYS A 114 -22.17 -14.14 -19.21
C CYS A 114 -21.57 -15.05 -20.29
N VAL A 115 -20.25 -15.22 -20.28
CA VAL A 115 -19.52 -16.10 -21.19
C VAL A 115 -19.95 -17.55 -21.03
N SER A 116 -20.20 -18.01 -19.80
CA SER A 116 -20.64 -19.38 -19.54
C SER A 116 -22.07 -19.62 -20.01
N VAL A 117 -22.98 -18.67 -19.73
CA VAL A 117 -24.36 -18.72 -20.24
C VAL A 117 -24.37 -18.69 -21.76
N TRP A 118 -23.65 -17.75 -22.38
CA TRP A 118 -23.51 -17.66 -23.83
C TRP A 118 -22.99 -18.98 -24.44
N ALA A 119 -21.94 -19.57 -23.85
CA ALA A 119 -21.38 -20.82 -24.35
C ALA A 119 -22.35 -22.00 -24.25
N HIS A 120 -23.20 -22.04 -23.22
CA HIS A 120 -24.25 -23.06 -23.09
C HIS A 120 -25.37 -22.95 -24.13
N TYR A 121 -25.66 -21.74 -24.61
CA TYR A 121 -26.64 -21.53 -25.68
C TYR A 121 -26.03 -21.67 -27.08
N LYS A 122 -24.73 -21.37 -27.23
CA LYS A 122 -24.06 -21.34 -28.53
C LYS A 122 -23.51 -22.69 -28.96
N PHE A 123 -23.03 -23.50 -28.02
CA PHE A 123 -22.35 -24.76 -28.29
C PHE A 123 -23.07 -25.94 -27.65
N GLU A 124 -22.91 -27.10 -28.26
CA GLU A 124 -23.33 -28.36 -27.65
C GLU A 124 -22.54 -28.63 -26.36
N LYS A 125 -23.21 -29.17 -25.34
CA LYS A 125 -22.57 -29.47 -24.06
C LYS A 125 -21.56 -30.60 -24.25
N PRO A 126 -20.38 -30.52 -23.60
CA PRO A 126 -19.39 -31.59 -23.72
C PRO A 126 -19.93 -32.87 -23.07
N GLU A 127 -19.49 -34.00 -23.62
CA GLU A 127 -19.66 -35.30 -22.98
C GLU A 127 -18.79 -35.39 -21.71
N HIS A 128 -19.13 -36.32 -20.82
CA HIS A 128 -18.38 -36.58 -19.58
C HIS A 128 -17.05 -37.31 -19.83
N ASN A 129 -16.21 -36.79 -20.73
CA ASN A 129 -14.84 -37.25 -20.94
C ASN A 129 -13.87 -36.07 -21.12
N PRO A 130 -12.59 -36.23 -20.73
CA PRO A 130 -11.62 -35.14 -20.77
C PRO A 130 -11.43 -34.55 -22.17
N GLN A 131 -11.40 -35.38 -23.22
CA GLN A 131 -11.18 -34.89 -24.59
C GLN A 131 -12.31 -33.95 -25.05
N SER A 132 -13.57 -34.32 -24.78
CA SER A 132 -14.74 -33.52 -25.13
C SER A 132 -14.74 -32.17 -24.39
N VAL A 133 -14.39 -32.16 -23.09
CA VAL A 133 -14.25 -30.93 -22.30
C VAL A 133 -13.13 -30.03 -22.85
N THR A 134 -11.99 -30.61 -23.24
CA THR A 134 -10.89 -29.84 -23.84
C THR A 134 -11.31 -29.21 -25.17
N ILE A 135 -11.96 -29.96 -26.05
CA ILE A 135 -12.45 -29.45 -27.35
C ILE A 135 -13.48 -28.34 -27.12
N TYR A 136 -14.45 -28.55 -26.23
CA TYR A 136 -15.45 -27.55 -25.86
C TYR A 136 -14.81 -26.25 -25.37
N THR A 137 -13.78 -26.37 -24.51
CA THR A 137 -13.05 -25.22 -23.98
C THR A 137 -12.28 -24.49 -25.08
N ALA A 138 -11.61 -25.22 -25.98
CA ALA A 138 -10.87 -24.63 -27.10
C ALA A 138 -11.79 -23.88 -28.07
N VAL A 139 -12.95 -24.45 -28.41
CA VAL A 139 -13.95 -23.82 -29.29
C VAL A 139 -14.54 -22.58 -28.62
N LYS A 140 -14.91 -22.67 -27.33
CA LYS A 140 -15.39 -21.53 -26.54
C LYS A 140 -14.38 -20.38 -26.57
N GLN A 141 -13.10 -20.69 -26.32
CA GLN A 141 -11.99 -19.73 -26.31
C GLN A 141 -11.79 -19.08 -27.69
N LEU A 142 -11.79 -19.87 -28.78
CA LEU A 142 -11.63 -19.36 -30.14
C LEU A 142 -12.74 -18.38 -30.52
N HIS A 143 -13.99 -18.75 -30.25
CA HIS A 143 -15.13 -17.89 -30.57
C HIS A 143 -15.21 -16.66 -29.65
N LEU A 144 -14.79 -16.78 -28.40
CA LEU A 144 -14.76 -15.64 -27.49
C LEU A 144 -13.76 -14.58 -27.97
N LYS A 145 -12.62 -14.98 -28.56
CA LYS A 145 -11.68 -14.06 -29.21
C LYS A 145 -12.27 -13.30 -30.41
N LEU A 146 -13.25 -13.88 -31.10
CA LEU A 146 -13.97 -13.21 -32.19
C LEU A 146 -14.96 -12.18 -31.65
N LEU A 147 -15.58 -12.46 -30.50
CA LEU A 147 -16.54 -11.56 -29.87
C LEU A 147 -15.87 -10.40 -29.12
N VAL A 148 -14.73 -10.68 -28.48
CA VAL A 148 -13.96 -9.72 -27.68
C VAL A 148 -12.53 -9.66 -28.22
N PRO A 149 -12.26 -8.75 -29.19
CA PRO A 149 -10.92 -8.56 -29.72
C PRO A 149 -9.95 -8.17 -28.61
N GLY A 150 -8.86 -8.93 -28.44
CA GLY A 150 -7.89 -8.74 -27.36
C GLY A 150 -8.07 -9.66 -26.15
N TYR A 151 -9.10 -10.50 -26.13
CA TYR A 151 -9.22 -11.56 -25.14
C TYR A 151 -8.06 -12.56 -25.27
N SER A 152 -7.22 -12.63 -24.25
CA SER A 152 -6.11 -13.57 -24.16
C SER A 152 -6.05 -14.13 -22.74
N ASN A 153 -5.47 -15.31 -22.59
CA ASN A 153 -5.12 -15.83 -21.27
C ASN A 153 -3.97 -14.95 -20.78
N TYR A 154 -4.27 -13.95 -19.96
CA TYR A 154 -3.27 -13.26 -19.15
C TYR A 154 -2.67 -14.23 -18.14
#